data_AF-A0A368T5A7-F1
#
_entry.id   AF-A0A368T5A7-F1
#
_cell.length_a   1.000
_cell.length_b   1.000
_cell.length_c   1.000
_cell.angle_alpha   90.00
_cell.angle_beta   90.00
_cell.angle_gamma   90.00
#
_symmetry.space_group_name_H-M   'P 1'
#
loop_
_entity.id
_entity.type
_entity.pdbx_description
1 polymer ?
#
loop_
_entity_poly.entity_id
_entity_poly.type
_entity_poly.pdbx_seq_one_letter_code
_entity_poly.pdbx_strand_id
1 'polypeptide(L)'
;MDLSRAQWRKSRQSGNNGGHCVEVSALPGRDVTVENKAGEDAVFVVRDSKNRDRAPLVFTRAEWDAFVAGVKNGEFDSAALLAAMRATATL
;
A
#
# COMPACT_ATOMS: atom_id res chain seq x y z
N MET A 1 2.13 -13.60 10.44
CA MET A 1 2.26 -13.43 8.99
C MET A 1 3.65 -13.84 8.55
N ASP A 2 3.75 -14.77 7.60
CA ASP A 2 5.03 -15.20 7.00
C ASP A 2 5.24 -14.49 5.66
N LEU A 3 6.31 -13.69 5.56
CA LEU A 3 6.66 -12.93 4.35
C LEU A 3 7.86 -13.51 3.61
N SER A 4 8.37 -14.68 4.02
CA SER A 4 9.55 -15.31 3.45
C SER A 4 9.41 -15.61 1.95
N ARG A 5 8.17 -15.83 1.48
CA ARG A 5 7.84 -16.11 0.07
C ARG A 5 7.52 -14.86 -0.76
N ALA A 6 7.54 -13.67 -0.16
CA ALA A 6 7.20 -12.43 -0.85
C ALA A 6 8.26 -12.07 -1.87
N GLN A 7 7.84 -11.96 -3.14
CA GLN A 7 8.67 -11.41 -4.21
C GLN A 7 8.52 -9.89 -4.23
N TRP A 8 9.40 -9.20 -3.51
CA TRP A 8 9.34 -7.75 -3.36
C TRP A 8 9.75 -7.02 -4.63
N ARG A 9 8.91 -6.09 -5.07
CA ARG A 9 9.18 -5.17 -6.19
C ARG A 9 9.31 -3.76 -5.65
N LYS A 10 10.47 -3.15 -5.91
CA LYS A 10 10.72 -1.73 -5.67
C LYS A 10 10.42 -0.91 -6.92
N SER A 11 9.93 0.31 -6.75
CA SER A 11 9.74 1.23 -7.88
C SER A 11 11.07 1.58 -8.56
N ARG A 12 11.08 1.76 -9.88
CA ARG A 12 12.26 2.23 -10.63
C ARG A 12 12.56 3.71 -10.38
N GLN A 13 11.58 4.50 -9.92
CA GLN A 13 11.80 5.90 -9.49
C GLN A 13 12.50 6.01 -8.13
N SER A 14 12.73 4.89 -7.44
CA SER A 14 13.51 4.84 -6.20
C SER A 14 15.02 4.93 -6.50
N GLY A 15 15.50 6.14 -6.80
CA GLY A 15 16.92 6.41 -7.09
C GLY A 15 17.85 6.32 -5.85
N ASN A 16 19.16 6.43 -6.08
CA ASN A 16 20.21 6.25 -5.06
C ASN A 16 20.35 7.41 -4.06
N ASN A 17 19.52 8.46 -4.17
CA ASN A 17 19.62 9.70 -3.39
C ASN A 17 18.88 9.63 -2.04
N GLY A 18 18.73 8.44 -1.46
CA GLY A 18 18.17 8.28 -0.11
C GLY A 18 16.64 8.34 0.03
N GLY A 19 15.87 8.18 -1.05
CA GLY A 19 14.40 8.31 -1.02
C GLY A 19 13.65 7.26 -0.19
N HIS A 20 12.45 7.61 0.29
CA HIS A 20 11.51 6.79 1.07
C HIS A 20 10.92 5.65 0.23
N CYS A 21 11.74 4.65 -0.10
CA CYS A 21 11.35 3.65 -1.09
C CYS A 21 10.35 2.67 -0.49
N VAL A 22 9.22 2.52 -1.17
CA VAL A 22 8.19 1.52 -0.90
C VAL A 22 8.45 0.27 -1.74
N GLU A 23 8.21 -0.90 -1.15
CA GLU A 23 8.24 -2.19 -1.81
C GLU A 23 6.85 -2.82 -1.77
N VAL A 24 6.46 -3.47 -2.88
CA VAL A 24 5.18 -4.15 -3.02
C VAL A 24 5.37 -5.64 -3.32
N SER A 25 4.48 -6.49 -2.84
CA SER A 25 4.39 -7.89 -3.27
C SER A 25 2.94 -8.38 -3.27
N ALA A 26 2.69 -9.49 -3.96
CA ALA A 26 1.43 -10.22 -3.88
C ALA A 26 1.70 -11.57 -3.21
N LEU A 27 0.83 -11.96 -2.28
CA LEU A 27 0.94 -13.20 -1.51
C LEU A 27 -0.38 -13.96 -1.56
N PRO A 28 -0.34 -15.31 -1.49
CA PRO A 28 -1.53 -16.10 -1.17
C PRO A 28 -2.14 -15.63 0.16
N GLY A 29 -3.46 -15.46 0.22
CA GLY A 29 -4.09 -14.94 1.44
C GLY A 29 -3.96 -15.87 2.65
N ARG A 30 -3.74 -17.19 2.43
CA ARG A 30 -3.40 -18.14 3.50
C ARG A 30 -2.11 -17.80 4.28
N ASP A 31 -1.21 -17.01 3.69
CA ASP A 31 0.07 -16.62 4.32
C ASP A 31 -0.09 -15.36 5.21
N VAL A 32 -1.30 -14.79 5.26
CA VAL A 32 -1.66 -13.55 5.96
C VAL A 32 -2.48 -13.83 7.21
N THR A 33 -2.16 -13.12 8.29
CA THR A 33 -2.82 -13.27 9.60
C THR A 33 -3.61 -12.02 10.02
N VAL A 34 -3.97 -11.17 9.06
CA VAL A 34 -4.76 -9.95 9.31
C VAL A 34 -6.23 -10.35 9.28
N GLU A 35 -6.90 -10.26 10.43
CA GLU A 35 -8.24 -10.82 10.66
C GLU A 35 -9.27 -10.31 9.65
N ASN A 36 -9.34 -8.99 9.43
CA ASN A 36 -10.28 -8.40 8.47
C ASN A 36 -9.90 -8.59 6.99
N LYS A 37 -8.88 -9.43 6.71
CA LYS A 37 -8.43 -9.84 5.37
C LYS A 37 -8.41 -11.37 5.22
N ALA A 38 -8.87 -12.10 6.24
CA ALA A 38 -8.84 -13.57 6.23
C ALA A 38 -9.80 -14.12 5.17
N GLY A 39 -9.41 -15.24 4.53
CA GLY A 39 -10.23 -15.92 3.52
C GLY A 39 -10.04 -15.41 2.08
N GLU A 40 -9.25 -14.36 1.86
CA GLU A 40 -8.88 -13.91 0.53
C GLU A 40 -7.98 -14.93 -0.19
N ASP A 41 -8.15 -15.10 -1.50
CA ASP A 41 -7.25 -15.95 -2.31
C ASP A 41 -5.84 -15.36 -2.39
N ALA A 42 -5.77 -14.02 -2.49
CA ALA A 42 -4.53 -13.27 -2.59
C ALA A 42 -4.68 -11.89 -1.96
N VAL A 43 -3.57 -11.39 -1.46
CA VAL A 43 -3.44 -10.05 -0.89
C VAL A 43 -2.28 -9.30 -1.54
N PHE A 44 -2.30 -7.97 -1.38
CA PHE A 44 -1.19 -7.10 -1.73
C PHE A 44 -0.57 -6.55 -0.44
N VAL A 45 0.75 -6.63 -0.36
CA VAL A 45 1.52 -6.16 0.80
C VAL A 45 2.43 -5.03 0.40
N VAL A 46 2.42 -3.95 1.20
CA VAL A 46 3.24 -2.76 0.99
C VAL A 46 4.08 -2.52 2.23
N ARG A 47 5.38 -2.30 2.07
CA ARG A 47 6.25 -1.97 3.20
C ARG A 47 7.23 -0.84 2.88
N ASP A 48 7.71 -0.22 3.94
CA ASP A 48 8.89 0.64 3.89
C ASP A 48 10.16 -0.24 3.72
N SER A 49 10.87 -0.05 2.62
CA SER A 49 12.08 -0.83 2.33
C SER A 49 13.23 -0.61 3.31
N LYS A 50 13.21 0.49 4.08
CA LYS A 50 14.21 0.84 5.09
C LYS A 50 13.86 0.30 6.47
N ASN A 51 12.58 0.00 6.71
CA ASN A 51 12.06 -0.46 7.99
C ASN A 51 11.35 -1.81 7.83
N ARG A 52 12.08 -2.81 7.34
CA ARG A 52 11.52 -4.12 6.94
C ARG A 52 10.95 -4.94 8.10
N ASP A 53 11.34 -4.61 9.32
CA ASP A 53 10.87 -5.27 10.55
C ASP A 53 9.52 -4.72 11.02
N ARG A 54 9.08 -3.56 10.48
CA ARG A 54 7.76 -3.03 10.77
C ARG A 54 6.68 -3.80 10.01
N ALA A 55 5.50 -3.90 10.61
CA ALA A 55 4.35 -4.53 9.98
C ALA A 55 4.03 -3.86 8.63
N PRO A 56 3.84 -4.64 7.55
CA PRO A 56 3.44 -4.10 6.26
C PRO A 56 1.97 -3.67 6.28
N LEU A 57 1.59 -2.80 5.36
CA LEU A 57 0.18 -2.59 5.01
C LEU A 57 -0.28 -3.76 4.15
N VAL A 58 -1.51 -4.22 4.39
CA VAL A 58 -2.11 -5.36 3.69
C VAL A 58 -3.45 -4.95 3.10
N PHE A 59 -3.63 -5.25 1.82
CA PHE A 59 -4.83 -4.92 1.06
C PHE A 59 -5.43 -6.21 0.49
N THR A 60 -6.76 -6.34 0.54
CA THR A 60 -7.46 -7.31 -0.30
C THR A 60 -7.34 -6.91 -1.77
N ARG A 61 -7.75 -7.79 -2.69
CA ARG A 61 -7.80 -7.43 -4.11
C ARG A 61 -8.70 -6.21 -4.37
N ALA A 62 -9.89 -6.19 -3.78
CA ALA A 62 -10.84 -5.09 -3.96
C ALA A 62 -10.28 -3.76 -3.44
N GLU A 63 -9.60 -3.78 -2.30
CA GLU A 63 -8.98 -2.57 -1.74
C GLU A 63 -7.80 -2.09 -2.57
N TRP A 64 -7.00 -3.02 -3.10
CA TRP A 64 -5.89 -2.68 -3.98
C TRP A 64 -6.38 -2.05 -5.28
N ASP A 65 -7.43 -2.61 -5.88
CA ASP A 65 -8.03 -2.08 -7.10
C ASP A 65 -8.63 -0.68 -6.87
N ALA A 66 -9.33 -0.49 -5.74
CA ALA A 66 -9.85 0.82 -5.33
C ALA A 66 -8.72 1.84 -5.10
N PHE A 67 -7.66 1.45 -4.39
CA PHE A 67 -6.49 2.30 -4.16
C PHE A 67 -5.84 2.74 -5.48
N VAL A 68 -5.61 1.80 -6.41
CA VAL A 68 -5.02 2.11 -7.72
C VAL A 68 -5.93 3.00 -8.55
N ALA A 69 -7.25 2.80 -8.50
CA ALA A 69 -8.21 3.68 -9.16
C ALA A 69 -8.12 5.11 -8.61
N GLY A 70 -8.13 5.29 -7.28
CA GLY A 70 -8.01 6.60 -6.66
C GLY A 70 -6.69 7.30 -7.00
N VAL A 71 -5.57 6.57 -7.04
CA VAL A 71 -4.28 7.12 -7.49
C VAL A 71 -4.35 7.62 -8.92
N LYS A 72 -4.95 6.85 -9.84
CA LYS A 72 -5.10 7.26 -11.24
C LYS A 72 -6.05 8.45 -11.42
N ASN A 73 -7.03 8.58 -10.55
CA ASN A 73 -7.98 9.68 -10.54
C ASN A 73 -7.43 10.96 -9.88
N GLY A 74 -6.22 10.93 -9.32
CA GLY A 74 -5.63 12.07 -8.62
C GLY A 74 -6.21 12.32 -7.21
N GLU A 75 -6.97 11.37 -6.65
CA GLU A 75 -7.61 11.52 -5.33
C GLU A 75 -6.61 11.71 -4.19
N PHE A 76 -5.38 11.24 -4.39
CA PHE A 76 -4.29 11.34 -3.42
C PHE A 76 -3.30 12.48 -3.74
N ASP A 77 -3.60 13.33 -4.71
CA ASP A 77 -2.76 14.49 -4.98
C ASP A 77 -2.82 15.44 -3.79
N SER A 78 -1.64 15.79 -3.26
CA SER A 78 -1.53 16.60 -2.04
C SER A 78 -2.32 17.92 -2.12
N ALA A 79 -2.34 18.58 -3.29
CA ALA A 79 -3.13 19.78 -3.49
C ALA A 79 -4.64 19.51 -3.42
N ALA A 80 -5.12 18.41 -4.03
CA ALA A 80 -6.53 18.03 -4.01
C ALA A 80 -6.98 17.67 -2.59
N LEU A 81 -6.17 16.89 -1.86
CA LEU A 81 -6.43 16.53 -0.47
C LEU A 81 -6.49 17.77 0.45
N LEU A 82 -5.52 18.68 0.34
CA LEU A 82 -5.49 19.91 1.13
C LEU A 82 -6.68 20.82 0.82
N ALA A 83 -7.13 20.88 -0.44
CA ALA A 83 -8.33 21.62 -0.81
C ALA A 83 -9.59 21.00 -0.21
N ALA A 84 -9.75 19.68 -0.29
CA ALA A 84 -10.87 18.96 0.31
C ALA A 84 -10.95 19.16 1.83
N MET A 85 -9.83 19.04 2.53
CA MET A 85 -9.76 19.25 3.99
C MET A 85 -10.19 20.66 4.41
N ARG A 86 -9.83 21.68 3.64
CA ARG A 86 -10.25 23.08 3.90
C ARG A 86 -11.75 23.27 3.69
N ALA A 87 -12.32 22.64 2.66
CA ALA A 87 -13.75 22.71 2.36
C ALA A 87 -14.60 22.07 3.48
N THR A 88 -14.16 20.94 4.05
CA THR A 88 -14.87 20.26 5.15
C THR A 88 -14.80 21.02 6.47
N ALA A 89 -13.78 21.85 6.70
CA ALA A 89 -13.64 22.66 7.92
C ALA A 89 -14.49 23.94 7.94
N THR A 90 -15.29 24.20 6.89
CA THR A 90 -16.18 25.39 6.78
C THR A 90 -17.65 25.05 7.05
N LEU A 91 -17.95 23.84 7.53
CA LEU A 91 -19.25 23.40 8.04
C LEU A 91 -19.20 23.29 9.56
#